data_AF-A0A497PAM4-F1
#
_entry.id   AF-A0A497PAM4-F1
#
_cell.length_a   1.000
_cell.length_b   1.000
_cell.length_c   1.000
_cell.angle_alpha   90.00
_cell.angle_beta   90.00
_cell.angle_gamma   90.00
#
_symmetry.space_group_name_H-M   'P 1'
#
loop_
_entity.id
_entity.type
_entity.pdbx_description
1 polymer ?
#
loop_
_entity_poly.entity_id
_entity_poly.type
_entity_poly.pdbx_seq_one_letter_code
_entity_poly.pdbx_strand_id
1 'polypeptide(L)'
;MMSALAIIFDVFSDMLPFRVLWGMKIDFVGTVWVLSYFLYNLPVALPVSAITTLYIALFMPTGFVGAIMKFIATIPMFLIPAIVSRLPFFSKKNSKIFNNIFLTVGLCIIANIVRLLLATAVNYYWAIPLWWGIPPDQILDNELFGGSFTAFILFIAGMNVAQGIVDIVVPWVLAFKLKLSTTFGTW
;
A
#
# COMPACT_ATOMS: atom_id res chain seq x y z
N MET A 1 3.29 -1.75 -18.98
CA MET A 1 4.66 -1.78 -18.40
C MET A 1 4.64 -1.75 -16.88
N MET A 2 4.06 -0.72 -16.24
CA MET A 2 4.04 -0.62 -14.76
C MET A 2 3.38 -1.81 -14.05
N SER A 3 2.24 -2.31 -14.56
CA SER A 3 1.59 -3.50 -13.97
C SER A 3 2.45 -4.76 -14.05
N ALA A 4 3.20 -4.94 -15.16
CA ALA A 4 4.11 -6.07 -15.31
C ALA A 4 5.28 -5.98 -14.32
N LEU A 5 5.83 -4.77 -14.12
CA LEU A 5 6.87 -4.53 -13.11
C LEU A 5 6.36 -4.82 -11.69
N ALA A 6 5.13 -4.38 -11.37
CA ALA A 6 4.50 -4.68 -10.09
C ALA A 6 4.34 -6.20 -9.89
N ILE A 7 3.89 -6.93 -10.91
CA ILE A 7 3.77 -8.39 -10.86
C ILE A 7 5.13 -9.06 -10.62
N ILE A 8 6.19 -8.63 -11.33
CA ILE A 8 7.54 -9.17 -11.15
C ILE A 8 8.02 -8.97 -9.70
N PHE A 9 7.79 -7.78 -9.12
CA PHE A 9 8.15 -7.54 -7.73
C PHE A 9 7.31 -8.36 -6.74
N ASP A 10 6.04 -8.62 -7.05
CA ASP A 10 5.22 -9.49 -6.21
C ASP A 10 5.75 -10.93 -6.20
N VAL A 11 6.06 -11.48 -7.38
CA VAL A 11 6.67 -12.81 -7.53
C VAL A 11 8.02 -12.88 -6.82
N PHE A 12 8.87 -11.88 -7.00
CA PHE A 12 10.18 -11.84 -6.35
C PHE A 12 10.07 -11.77 -4.82
N SER A 13 9.13 -10.98 -4.30
CA SER A 13 8.88 -10.91 -2.85
C SER A 13 8.37 -12.23 -2.26
N ASP A 14 7.70 -13.06 -3.07
CA ASP A 14 7.25 -14.38 -2.66
C ASP A 14 8.39 -15.39 -2.48
N MET A 15 9.50 -15.17 -3.18
CA MET A 15 10.71 -15.98 -3.05
C MET A 15 11.50 -15.65 -1.77
N LEU A 16 11.18 -14.54 -1.08
CA LEU A 16 11.85 -14.12 0.14
C LEU A 16 11.06 -14.55 1.39
N PRO A 17 11.71 -14.98 2.48
CA PRO A 17 11.04 -15.52 3.67
C PRO A 17 10.40 -14.44 4.58
N PHE A 18 10.12 -13.22 4.08
CA PHE A 18 9.56 -12.11 4.87
C PHE A 18 8.03 -12.10 4.90
N ARG A 19 7.42 -13.25 5.20
CA ARG A 19 5.95 -13.40 5.29
C ARG A 19 5.54 -13.75 6.72
N VAL A 20 4.54 -13.03 7.23
CA VAL A 20 3.88 -13.35 8.49
C VAL A 20 2.85 -14.47 8.28
N LEU A 21 2.50 -15.18 9.35
CA LEU A 21 1.68 -16.40 9.36
C LEU A 21 0.33 -16.31 8.62
N TRP A 22 -0.30 -15.13 8.53
CA TRP A 22 -1.55 -14.93 7.78
C TRP A 22 -1.38 -14.20 6.44
N GLY A 23 -0.21 -14.33 5.81
CA GLY A 23 0.02 -13.93 4.42
C GLY A 23 0.47 -12.47 4.23
N MET A 24 0.55 -11.67 5.29
CA MET A 24 1.11 -10.31 5.21
C MET A 24 2.60 -10.37 4.89
N LYS A 25 3.07 -9.61 3.89
CA LYS A 25 4.49 -9.52 3.50
C LYS A 25 4.85 -8.08 3.16
N ILE A 26 6.14 -7.77 3.22
CA ILE A 26 6.68 -6.51 2.72
C ILE A 26 7.14 -6.71 1.28
N ASP A 27 6.63 -5.89 0.36
CA ASP A 27 6.96 -5.99 -1.06
C ASP A 27 6.96 -4.62 -1.76
N PHE A 28 7.33 -4.59 -3.05
CA PHE A 28 7.46 -3.36 -3.84
C PHE A 28 6.27 -3.09 -4.75
N VAL A 29 5.15 -3.80 -4.61
CA VAL A 29 3.99 -3.58 -5.48
C VAL A 29 3.36 -2.22 -5.21
N GLY A 30 3.18 -1.85 -3.94
CA GLY A 30 2.63 -0.54 -3.59
C GLY A 30 3.54 0.61 -4.02
N THR A 31 4.86 0.40 -3.91
CA THR A 31 5.88 1.28 -4.49
C THR A 31 5.63 1.54 -5.98
N VAL A 32 5.34 0.51 -6.78
CA VAL A 32 5.06 0.68 -8.22
C VAL A 32 3.75 1.43 -8.45
N TRP A 33 2.73 1.22 -7.62
CA TRP A 33 1.45 1.92 -7.75
C TRP A 33 1.61 3.41 -7.46
N VAL A 34 2.31 3.76 -6.38
CA VAL A 34 2.61 5.15 -6.01
C VAL A 34 3.55 5.79 -7.04
N LEU A 35 4.55 5.07 -7.56
CA LEU A 35 5.39 5.56 -8.65
C LEU A 35 4.57 5.85 -9.92
N SER A 36 3.64 4.96 -10.27
CA SER A 36 2.74 5.16 -11.41
C SER A 36 1.91 6.43 -11.26
N TYR A 37 1.47 6.73 -10.03
CA TYR A 37 0.79 7.98 -9.72
C TYR A 37 1.72 9.19 -9.90
N PHE A 38 2.92 9.17 -9.33
CA PHE A 38 3.87 10.29 -9.47
C PHE A 38 4.26 10.56 -10.93
N LEU A 39 4.37 9.53 -11.77
CA LEU A 39 4.73 9.69 -13.18
C LEU A 39 3.54 10.01 -14.09
N TYR A 40 2.38 9.39 -13.87
CA TYR A 40 1.30 9.37 -14.87
C TYR A 40 -0.10 9.71 -14.33
N ASN A 41 -0.21 10.07 -13.04
CA ASN A 41 -1.44 10.45 -12.35
C ASN A 41 -2.41 9.28 -12.13
N LEU A 42 -3.58 9.57 -11.55
CA LEU A 42 -4.63 8.60 -11.23
C LEU A 42 -5.11 7.72 -12.40
N PRO A 43 -5.26 8.23 -13.65
CA PRO A 43 -5.76 7.42 -14.76
C PRO A 43 -4.88 6.21 -15.08
N VAL A 44 -3.59 6.23 -14.69
CA VAL A 44 -2.68 5.09 -14.86
C VAL A 44 -2.51 4.32 -13.56
N ALA A 45 -2.38 4.99 -12.41
CA ALA A 45 -2.19 4.33 -11.13
C ALA A 45 -3.36 3.39 -10.76
N LEU A 46 -4.61 3.80 -11.02
CA LEU A 46 -5.79 2.99 -10.70
C LEU A 46 -5.83 1.69 -11.52
N PRO A 47 -5.75 1.69 -12.87
CA PRO A 47 -5.66 0.46 -13.64
C PRO A 47 -4.48 -0.42 -13.27
N VAL A 48 -3.31 0.17 -12.98
CA VAL A 48 -2.13 -0.59 -12.52
C VAL A 48 -2.46 -1.34 -11.22
N SER A 49 -3.04 -0.65 -10.24
CA SER A 49 -3.43 -1.28 -8.98
C SER A 49 -4.49 -2.35 -9.14
N ALA A 50 -5.50 -2.14 -9.99
CA ALA A 50 -6.56 -3.11 -10.24
C ALA A 50 -6.03 -4.37 -10.95
N ILE A 51 -5.21 -4.22 -11.99
CA ILE A 51 -4.61 -5.35 -12.73
C ILE A 51 -3.71 -6.17 -11.82
N THR A 52 -2.85 -5.53 -11.03
CA THR A 52 -1.97 -6.27 -10.11
C THR A 52 -2.78 -6.92 -8.98
N THR A 53 -3.85 -6.29 -8.50
CA THR A 53 -4.77 -6.91 -7.51
C THR A 53 -5.44 -8.15 -8.08
N LEU A 54 -5.94 -8.09 -9.32
CA LEU A 54 -6.54 -9.24 -9.99
C LEU A 54 -5.53 -10.37 -10.17
N TYR A 55 -4.29 -10.05 -10.54
CA TYR A 55 -3.22 -11.04 -10.63
C TYR A 55 -2.98 -11.73 -9.27
N ILE A 56 -2.84 -10.96 -8.19
CA ILE A 56 -2.63 -11.53 -6.85
C ILE A 56 -3.81 -12.42 -6.44
N ALA A 57 -5.04 -12.01 -6.76
CA ALA A 57 -6.24 -12.77 -6.42
C ALA A 57 -6.29 -14.15 -7.10
N LEU A 58 -5.78 -14.25 -8.33
CA LEU A 58 -5.89 -15.45 -9.17
C LEU A 58 -4.66 -16.37 -9.11
N PHE A 59 -3.46 -15.81 -8.93
CA PHE A 59 -2.21 -16.55 -9.14
C PHE A 59 -1.31 -16.64 -7.91
N MET A 60 -1.50 -15.79 -6.89
CA MET A 60 -0.62 -15.77 -5.73
C MET A 60 -1.16 -16.62 -4.57
N PRO A 61 -0.30 -17.21 -3.72
CA PRO A 61 -0.73 -18.07 -2.61
C PRO A 61 -1.65 -17.39 -1.60
N THR A 62 -1.57 -16.07 -1.47
CA THR A 62 -2.45 -15.29 -0.59
C THR A 62 -3.88 -15.16 -1.12
N GLY A 63 -4.09 -15.51 -2.39
CA GLY A 63 -5.37 -15.51 -3.07
C GLY A 63 -6.14 -14.21 -2.94
N PHE A 64 -7.47 -14.34 -2.92
CA PHE A 64 -8.41 -13.23 -2.86
C PHE A 64 -8.25 -12.35 -1.62
N VAL A 65 -8.02 -12.97 -0.45
CA VAL A 65 -7.88 -12.24 0.83
C VAL A 65 -6.68 -11.30 0.77
N GLY A 66 -5.50 -11.80 0.38
CA GLY A 66 -4.30 -10.98 0.27
C GLY A 66 -4.43 -9.87 -0.76
N ALA A 67 -5.06 -10.15 -1.91
CA ALA A 67 -5.28 -9.17 -2.97
C ALA A 67 -6.10 -7.97 -2.48
N ILE A 68 -7.26 -8.23 -1.87
CA ILE A 68 -8.15 -7.17 -1.36
C ILE A 68 -7.48 -6.41 -0.22
N MET A 69 -6.81 -7.10 0.70
CA MET A 69 -6.08 -6.47 1.79
C MET A 69 -5.03 -5.49 1.29
N LYS A 70 -4.25 -5.91 0.30
CA LYS A 70 -3.21 -5.09 -0.30
C LYS A 70 -3.79 -3.88 -1.02
N PHE A 71 -4.86 -4.10 -1.78
CA PHE A 71 -5.56 -3.03 -2.49
C PHE A 71 -6.08 -1.96 -1.53
N ILE A 72 -6.83 -2.37 -0.51
CA ILE A 72 -7.41 -1.47 0.50
C ILE A 72 -6.31 -0.73 1.28
N ALA A 73 -5.26 -1.43 1.70
CA ALA A 73 -4.18 -0.81 2.47
C ALA A 73 -3.33 0.18 1.64
N THR A 74 -3.22 -0.03 0.33
CA THR A 74 -2.28 0.73 -0.52
C THR A 74 -2.95 1.86 -1.30
N ILE A 75 -4.25 1.77 -1.60
CA ILE A 75 -5.00 2.87 -2.26
C ILE A 75 -4.80 4.22 -1.57
N PRO A 76 -4.91 4.34 -0.23
CA PRO A 76 -4.74 5.62 0.46
C PRO A 76 -3.40 6.30 0.12
N MET A 77 -2.36 5.52 -0.14
CA MET A 77 -0.99 5.97 -0.39
C MET A 77 -0.84 6.83 -1.65
N PHE A 78 -1.71 6.67 -2.65
CA PHE A 78 -1.72 7.52 -3.84
C PHE A 78 -3.03 8.30 -4.01
N LEU A 79 -4.15 7.81 -3.45
CA LEU A 79 -5.44 8.49 -3.57
C LEU A 79 -5.51 9.76 -2.71
N ILE A 80 -4.95 9.76 -1.51
CA ILE A 80 -4.91 10.96 -0.65
C ILE A 80 -4.06 12.06 -1.27
N PRO A 81 -2.81 11.80 -1.72
CA PRO A 81 -2.06 12.78 -2.51
C PRO A 81 -2.84 13.28 -3.73
N ALA A 82 -3.57 12.40 -4.42
CA ALA A 82 -4.38 12.79 -5.57
C ALA A 82 -5.55 13.71 -5.22
N ILE A 83 -6.27 13.43 -4.14
CA ILE A 83 -7.36 14.29 -3.65
C ILE A 83 -6.79 15.66 -3.26
N VAL A 84 -5.69 15.69 -2.50
CA VAL A 84 -5.09 16.95 -2.05
C VAL A 84 -4.55 17.77 -3.22
N SER A 85 -3.95 17.13 -4.23
CA SER A 85 -3.48 17.83 -5.44
C SER A 85 -4.60 18.49 -6.26
N ARG A 86 -5.86 18.11 -6.02
CA ARG A 86 -7.05 18.68 -6.66
C ARG A 86 -7.72 19.78 -5.83
N LEU A 87 -7.28 20.00 -4.59
CA LEU A 87 -7.82 21.07 -3.75
C LEU A 87 -7.47 22.45 -4.32
N PRO A 88 -8.35 23.45 -4.17
CA PRO A 88 -8.19 24.78 -4.77
C PRO A 88 -6.95 25.54 -4.28
N PHE A 89 -6.36 25.14 -3.15
CA PHE A 89 -5.12 25.70 -2.60
C PHE A 89 -3.89 25.42 -3.48
N PHE A 90 -3.93 24.38 -4.32
CA PHE A 90 -2.81 24.01 -5.20
C PHE A 90 -3.05 24.51 -6.62
N SER A 91 -2.48 25.68 -6.93
CA SER A 91 -2.65 26.38 -8.22
C SER A 91 -2.11 25.61 -9.44
N LYS A 92 -1.13 24.70 -9.26
CA LYS A 92 -0.49 23.94 -10.34
C LYS A 92 -0.74 22.44 -10.18
N LYS A 93 -1.65 21.85 -10.96
CA LYS A 93 -1.96 20.40 -10.94
C LYS A 93 -0.86 19.55 -11.59
N ASN A 94 0.36 19.60 -11.07
CA ASN A 94 1.52 18.91 -11.63
C ASN A 94 2.24 18.09 -10.55
N SER A 95 2.84 16.97 -10.96
CA SER A 95 3.63 16.09 -10.10
C SER A 95 4.74 16.80 -9.32
N LYS A 96 5.26 17.94 -9.82
CA LYS A 96 6.28 18.78 -9.17
C LYS A 96 5.88 19.31 -7.79
N ILE A 97 4.58 19.36 -7.45
CA ILE A 97 4.12 19.71 -6.10
C ILE A 97 4.76 18.79 -5.05
N PHE A 98 4.91 17.50 -5.37
CA PHE A 98 5.45 16.49 -4.46
C PHE A 98 6.98 16.47 -4.37
N ASN A 99 7.67 17.37 -5.09
CA ASN A 99 9.10 17.58 -4.89
C ASN A 99 9.39 18.26 -3.53
N ASN A 100 8.40 18.93 -2.94
CA ASN A 100 8.52 19.45 -1.58
C ASN A 100 8.41 18.29 -0.57
N ILE A 101 9.54 17.97 0.08
CA ILE A 101 9.62 16.88 1.05
C ILE A 101 8.63 17.05 2.21
N PHE A 102 8.41 18.27 2.72
CA PHE A 102 7.50 18.48 3.86
C PHE A 102 6.05 18.19 3.50
N LEU A 103 5.62 18.60 2.30
CA LEU A 103 4.28 18.30 1.81
C LEU A 103 4.10 16.80 1.58
N THR A 104 5.08 16.16 0.93
CA THR A 104 5.02 14.71 0.67
C THR A 104 5.03 13.90 1.96
N VAL A 105 5.84 14.29 2.95
CA VAL A 105 5.83 13.67 4.29
C VAL A 105 4.50 13.90 5.00
N GLY A 106 3.95 15.12 4.95
CA GLY A 106 2.62 15.39 5.54
C GLY A 106 1.52 14.52 4.94
N LEU A 107 1.50 14.38 3.62
CA LEU A 107 0.55 13.52 2.91
C LEU A 107 0.78 12.03 3.19
N CYS A 108 2.04 11.62 3.33
CA CYS A 108 2.42 10.27 3.72
C CYS A 108 1.88 9.92 5.11
N ILE A 109 1.97 10.84 6.07
CA ILE A 109 1.44 10.64 7.42
C ILE A 109 -0.08 10.46 7.35
N ILE A 110 -0.79 11.35 6.65
CA ILE A 110 -2.25 11.26 6.51
C ILE A 110 -2.65 9.95 5.81
N ALA A 111 -1.95 9.57 4.74
CA ALA A 111 -2.20 8.34 4.01
C ALA A 111 -1.96 7.09 4.86
N ASN A 112 -0.89 7.08 5.65
CA ASN A 112 -0.61 6.00 6.59
C ASN A 112 -1.67 5.91 7.69
N ILE A 113 -2.16 7.03 8.23
CA ILE A 113 -3.25 7.00 9.23
C ILE A 113 -4.49 6.31 8.64
N VAL A 114 -4.90 6.69 7.42
CA VAL A 114 -6.06 6.07 6.77
C VAL A 114 -5.79 4.59 6.46
N ARG A 115 -4.59 4.24 5.98
CA ARG A 115 -4.17 2.85 5.79
C ARG A 115 -4.26 2.06 7.09
N LEU A 116 -3.79 2.60 8.20
CA LEU A 116 -3.80 1.93 9.50
C LEU A 116 -5.20 1.65 9.99
N LEU A 117 -6.11 2.63 9.87
CA LEU A 117 -7.51 2.45 10.23
C LEU A 117 -8.18 1.36 9.39
N LEU A 118 -8.01 1.42 8.06
CA LEU A 118 -8.57 0.43 7.14
C LEU A 118 -7.95 -0.96 7.34
N ALA A 119 -6.63 -1.05 7.40
CA ALA A 119 -5.94 -2.32 7.58
C ALA A 119 -6.30 -2.96 8.91
N THR A 120 -6.39 -2.20 10.00
CA THR A 120 -6.79 -2.74 11.31
C THR A 120 -8.22 -3.27 11.28
N ALA A 121 -9.15 -2.48 10.75
CA ALA A 121 -10.56 -2.89 10.66
C ALA A 121 -10.74 -4.13 9.78
N VAL A 122 -10.16 -4.13 8.58
CA VAL A 122 -10.31 -5.24 7.64
C VAL A 122 -9.54 -6.48 8.11
N ASN A 123 -8.38 -6.34 8.77
CA ASN A 123 -7.71 -7.51 9.38
C ASN A 123 -8.58 -8.15 10.46
N TYR A 124 -9.18 -7.35 11.34
CA TYR A 124 -9.96 -7.85 12.47
C TYR A 124 -11.29 -8.50 12.04
N TYR A 125 -12.04 -7.85 11.14
CA TYR A 125 -13.38 -8.32 10.77
C TYR A 125 -13.42 -9.26 9.56
N TRP A 126 -12.36 -9.30 8.74
CA TRP A 126 -12.43 -9.99 7.45
C TRP A 126 -11.21 -10.87 7.17
N ALA A 127 -10.00 -10.32 7.16
CA ALA A 127 -8.83 -11.04 6.66
C ALA A 127 -8.46 -12.23 7.55
N ILE A 128 -8.32 -11.99 8.86
CA ILE A 128 -7.95 -13.04 9.81
C ILE A 128 -9.07 -14.07 9.96
N PRO A 129 -10.34 -13.69 10.14
CA PRO A 129 -11.44 -14.64 10.18
C PRO A 129 -11.51 -15.56 8.97
N LEU A 130 -11.34 -15.03 7.76
CA LEU A 130 -11.37 -15.83 6.54
C LEU A 130 -10.12 -16.67 6.35
N TRP A 131 -8.95 -16.19 6.80
CA TRP A 131 -7.69 -16.92 6.65
C TRP A 131 -7.60 -18.14 7.55
N TRP A 132 -8.04 -18.01 8.81
CA TRP A 132 -7.99 -19.11 9.79
C TRP A 132 -9.33 -19.82 10.02
N GLY A 133 -10.43 -19.31 9.46
CA GLY A 133 -11.76 -19.87 9.68
C GLY A 133 -12.28 -19.69 11.10
N ILE A 134 -11.76 -18.71 11.85
CA ILE A 134 -12.15 -18.40 13.23
C ILE A 134 -13.03 -17.15 13.30
N PRO A 135 -13.95 -17.05 14.28
CA PRO A 135 -14.74 -15.84 14.45
C PRO A 135 -13.91 -14.71 15.13
N PRO A 136 -14.29 -13.42 14.95
CA PRO A 136 -13.49 -12.28 15.41
C PRO A 136 -13.22 -12.22 16.92
N ASP A 137 -14.12 -12.76 17.73
CA ASP A 137 -14.00 -12.88 19.19
C ASP A 137 -12.80 -13.75 19.60
N GLN A 138 -12.48 -14.78 18.82
CA GLN A 138 -11.37 -15.70 19.11
C GLN A 138 -10.02 -15.18 18.60
N ILE A 139 -9.98 -14.05 17.87
CA ILE A 139 -8.72 -13.50 17.36
C ILE A 139 -7.83 -13.03 18.51
N LEU A 140 -8.41 -12.38 19.52
CA LEU A 140 -7.66 -11.82 20.62
C LEU A 140 -7.17 -12.90 21.57
N ASP A 141 -7.96 -13.95 21.73
CA ASP A 141 -7.63 -15.12 22.57
C ASP A 141 -6.61 -16.05 21.90
N ASN A 142 -6.26 -15.81 20.63
CA ASN A 142 -5.31 -16.60 19.89
C ASN A 142 -3.88 -16.42 20.43
N GLU A 143 -3.07 -17.47 20.36
CA GLU A 143 -1.69 -17.52 20.91
C GLU A 143 -0.78 -16.40 20.36
N LEU A 144 -1.12 -15.86 19.17
CA LEU A 144 -0.36 -14.81 18.50
C LEU A 144 -0.48 -13.42 19.15
N PHE A 145 -1.60 -13.11 19.81
CA PHE A 145 -1.85 -11.79 20.40
C PHE A 145 -2.03 -11.82 21.92
N GLY A 146 -2.02 -13.02 22.52
CA GLY A 146 -1.95 -13.22 23.97
C GLY A 146 -3.07 -12.55 24.76
N GLY A 147 -4.28 -12.47 24.20
CA GLY A 147 -5.43 -11.82 24.83
C GLY A 147 -5.45 -10.30 24.71
N SER A 148 -4.48 -9.68 24.02
CA SER A 148 -4.32 -8.22 24.00
C SER A 148 -4.71 -7.58 22.66
N PHE A 149 -5.79 -6.79 22.70
CA PHE A 149 -6.17 -5.91 21.58
C PHE A 149 -5.07 -4.91 21.21
N THR A 150 -4.30 -4.45 22.20
CA THR A 150 -3.17 -3.55 21.98
C THR A 150 -2.04 -4.24 21.21
N ALA A 151 -1.71 -5.50 21.54
CA ALA A 151 -0.71 -6.26 20.81
C ALA A 151 -1.12 -6.48 19.35
N PHE A 152 -2.40 -6.79 19.10
CA PHE A 152 -2.97 -6.88 17.76
C PHE A 152 -2.79 -5.59 16.96
N ILE A 153 -3.22 -4.45 17.51
CA ILE A 153 -3.08 -3.15 16.84
C ILE A 153 -1.61 -2.83 16.59
N LEU A 154 -0.74 -2.99 17.58
CA LEU A 154 0.68 -2.69 17.44
C LEU A 154 1.34 -3.52 16.34
N PHE A 155 0.99 -4.81 16.24
CA PHE A 155 1.53 -5.69 15.22
C PHE A 155 1.08 -5.28 13.82
N ILE A 156 -0.24 -5.12 13.61
CA ILE A 156 -0.80 -4.71 12.33
C ILE A 156 -0.30 -3.33 11.93
N ALA A 157 -0.22 -2.40 12.89
CA ALA A 157 0.26 -1.06 12.65
C ALA A 157 1.75 -1.04 12.32
N GLY A 158 2.57 -1.80 13.04
CA GLY A 158 4.02 -1.88 12.78
C GLY A 158 4.32 -2.33 11.35
N MET A 159 3.67 -3.42 10.91
CA MET A 159 3.84 -3.93 9.54
C MET A 159 3.34 -2.95 8.48
N ASN A 160 2.18 -2.32 8.69
CA ASN A 160 1.62 -1.37 7.72
C ASN A 160 2.39 -0.05 7.66
N VAL A 161 2.94 0.42 8.78
CA VAL A 161 3.83 1.59 8.82
C VAL A 161 5.12 1.27 8.06
N ALA A 162 5.75 0.12 8.33
CA ALA A 162 6.97 -0.28 7.63
C ALA A 162 6.74 -0.37 6.11
N GLN A 163 5.67 -1.04 5.69
CA GLN A 163 5.29 -1.11 4.28
C GLN A 163 4.97 0.28 3.71
N GLY A 164 4.25 1.12 4.45
CA GLY A 164 3.88 2.45 4.00
C GLY A 164 5.06 3.40 3.81
N ILE A 165 6.11 3.26 4.63
CA ILE A 165 7.39 3.97 4.44
C ILE A 165 8.02 3.55 3.12
N VAL A 166 8.13 2.24 2.85
CA VAL A 166 8.70 1.73 1.60
C VAL A 166 7.92 2.21 0.39
N ASP A 167 6.58 2.10 0.45
CA ASP A 167 5.64 2.48 -0.61
C ASP A 167 5.68 3.97 -0.99
N ILE A 168 6.28 4.85 -0.17
CA ILE A 168 6.39 6.28 -0.46
C ILE A 168 7.83 6.72 -0.66
N VAL A 169 8.76 6.30 0.20
CA VAL A 169 10.15 6.75 0.15
C VAL A 169 10.81 6.28 -1.14
N VAL A 170 10.65 5.00 -1.50
CA VAL A 170 11.24 4.45 -2.72
C VAL A 170 10.73 5.17 -3.97
N PRO A 171 9.41 5.27 -4.23
CA PRO A 171 8.94 5.94 -5.43
C PRO A 171 9.20 7.45 -5.41
N TRP A 172 9.24 8.12 -4.26
CA TRP A 172 9.60 9.53 -4.18
C TRP A 172 11.06 9.78 -4.58
N VAL A 173 11.99 8.94 -4.08
CA VAL A 173 13.41 9.00 -4.49
C VAL A 173 13.53 8.74 -6.00
N LEU A 174 12.87 7.70 -6.51
CA LEU A 174 12.89 7.37 -7.93
C LEU A 174 12.31 8.52 -8.79
N ALA A 175 11.15 9.04 -8.43
CA ALA A 175 10.48 10.09 -9.19
C ALA A 175 11.25 11.42 -9.18
N PHE A 176 11.65 11.90 -8.00
CA PHE A 176 12.12 13.28 -7.84
C PHE A 176 13.64 13.41 -7.66
N LYS A 177 14.29 12.50 -6.93
CA LYS A 177 15.76 12.53 -6.74
C LYS A 177 16.49 12.00 -7.97
N LEU A 178 16.02 10.88 -8.54
CA LEU A 178 16.53 10.35 -9.80
C LEU A 178 15.88 10.99 -11.04
N LYS A 179 15.00 11.97 -10.83
CA LYS A 179 14.39 12.80 -11.87
C LYS A 179 13.57 12.03 -12.92
N LEU A 180 13.10 10.81 -12.61
CA LEU A 180 12.21 10.06 -13.52
C LEU A 180 10.93 10.85 -13.84
N SER A 181 10.43 11.68 -12.93
CA SER A 181 9.27 12.54 -13.18
C SER A 181 9.54 13.62 -14.24
N THR A 182 10.80 13.98 -14.49
CA THR A 182 11.14 14.93 -15.58
C THR A 182 11.32 14.23 -16.92
N THR A 183 11.74 12.97 -16.92
CA THR A 183 11.99 12.19 -18.14
C THR A 183 10.73 11.52 -18.66
N PHE A 184 9.93 10.93 -17.78
CA PHE A 184 8.76 10.12 -18.12
C PHE A 184 7.45 10.69 -17.58
N GLY A 185 7.51 11.71 -16.71
CA GLY A 185 6.32 12.27 -16.10
C GLY A 185 5.49 13.03 -17.13
N THR A 186 4.20 12.69 -17.21
CA THR A 186 3.29 13.25 -18.22
C THR A 186 2.33 14.30 -17.65
N TRP A 187 2.46 14.66 -16.36
CA TRP A 187 1.53 15.58 -15.70
C TRP A 187 2.15 16.49 -14.64
#